data_AF-A0A7W6A619-F1
#
_entry.id   AF-A0A7W6A619-F1
#
_cell.length_a   1.000
_cell.length_b   1.000
_cell.length_c   1.000
_cell.angle_alpha   90.00
_cell.angle_beta   90.00
_cell.angle_gamma   90.00
#
_symmetry.space_group_name_H-M   'P 1'
#
loop_
_entity.id
_entity.type
_entity.pdbx_description
1 polymer ?
#
loop_
_entity_poly.entity_id
_entity_poly.type
_entity_poly.pdbx_seq_one_letter_code
_entity_poly.pdbx_strand_id
1 'polypeptide(L)'
;MPYWDDRAASMSNIRLYMPRGGWRTAVEEVPEDLDAVARKGASSEIGSILLNVLNATNVVVLTGTGSSFAASNAPGRPTPAGMGDVWTAVQQAVGMPEFNAVVATFGEARVAGNIEKLLTLCKLYLELHTGNFGDPEYNRMATFARRAEDAILHRVDFVDVDTRLDAHGALIQKIGRRGVRKPRAKLFTTNYDLCFEEAARRSRFVLIDGFSHHLDQTYDRTNFGLDVVRRDMGRDSPDYIQNVMQFYKLHGSLDWRRVGGEILRTRASEGTPVLIYPRSSKYQESFDAPYLDMLSAFQAALREPDTALLVSGFGFNDDHISSPIMSAVESNMSLRVVVCDPAFISSDRLDAGEYEIEGLQPPANRFLAGFKRLADSGDARVHLMNGRFQDVAVALPDLVGETDRERHVQRMRSLRDAAEGVA
;
A
#
# COMPACT_ATOMS: atom_id res chain seq x y z
N MET A 1 1.93 11.68 -10.56
CA MET A 1 0.72 11.76 -11.41
C MET A 1 0.13 10.37 -11.49
N PRO A 2 -1.20 10.21 -11.41
CA PRO A 2 -1.82 8.93 -11.66
C PRO A 2 -1.52 8.59 -13.13
N TYR A 3 -0.89 7.45 -13.30
CA TYR A 3 -0.66 6.90 -14.62
C TYR A 3 -1.97 6.23 -15.05
N TRP A 4 -2.55 6.68 -16.17
CA TRP A 4 -3.77 6.12 -16.77
C TRP A 4 -5.01 6.02 -15.86
N ASP A 5 -5.65 7.13 -15.49
CA ASP A 5 -6.92 7.03 -14.74
C ASP A 5 -8.06 6.39 -15.57
N ASP A 6 -8.02 6.55 -16.90
CA ASP A 6 -9.10 6.09 -17.80
C ASP A 6 -8.89 4.69 -18.38
N ARG A 7 -7.74 4.06 -18.16
CA ARG A 7 -7.42 2.74 -18.74
C ARG A 7 -7.80 1.61 -17.78
N ALA A 8 -8.64 0.68 -18.25
CA ALA A 8 -9.02 -0.50 -17.49
C ALA A 8 -7.80 -1.31 -17.01
N ALA A 9 -7.92 -1.91 -15.82
CA ALA A 9 -6.88 -2.76 -15.26
C ALA A 9 -6.67 -4.00 -16.14
N SER A 10 -5.43 -4.30 -16.51
CA SER A 10 -5.10 -5.45 -17.35
C SER A 10 -3.64 -5.84 -17.22
N MET A 11 -3.34 -7.14 -17.32
CA MET A 11 -1.96 -7.63 -17.41
C MET A 11 -1.24 -7.04 -18.64
N SER A 12 -1.96 -6.73 -19.73
CA SER A 12 -1.39 -6.11 -20.94
C SER A 12 -0.72 -4.76 -20.68
N ASN A 13 -1.08 -4.10 -19.58
CA ASN A 13 -0.55 -2.80 -19.19
C ASN A 13 0.81 -2.93 -18.49
N ILE A 14 1.22 -4.15 -18.13
CA ILE A 14 2.48 -4.42 -17.42
C ILE A 14 3.61 -4.58 -18.42
N ARG A 15 4.75 -3.98 -18.10
CA ARG A 15 6.03 -4.15 -18.80
C ARG A 15 7.00 -4.88 -17.88
N LEU A 16 7.62 -5.96 -18.35
CA LEU A 16 8.64 -6.69 -17.61
C LEU A 16 10.03 -6.19 -18.00
N TYR A 17 10.90 -5.96 -17.02
CA TYR A 17 12.30 -5.68 -17.28
C TYR A 17 13.07 -6.96 -17.62
N MET A 18 13.66 -7.00 -18.80
CA MET A 18 14.52 -8.07 -19.27
C MET A 18 15.99 -7.60 -19.24
N PRO A 19 16.88 -8.24 -18.46
CA PRO A 19 18.29 -7.89 -18.47
C PRO A 19 18.85 -7.92 -19.89
N ARG A 20 19.54 -6.84 -20.29
CA ARG A 20 20.11 -6.64 -21.64
C ARG A 20 19.11 -6.44 -22.80
N GLY A 21 17.80 -6.55 -22.57
CA GLY A 21 16.75 -6.39 -23.59
C GLY A 21 15.70 -5.31 -23.29
N GLY A 22 15.92 -4.51 -22.24
CA GLY A 22 15.03 -3.40 -21.89
C GLY A 22 13.68 -3.84 -21.31
N TRP A 23 12.66 -3.02 -21.50
CA TRP A 23 11.32 -3.25 -20.97
C TRP A 23 10.39 -3.80 -22.03
N ARG A 24 9.88 -5.02 -21.84
CA ARG A 24 9.02 -5.73 -22.80
C ARG A 24 7.55 -5.71 -22.39
N THR A 25 6.63 -5.50 -23.33
CA THR A 25 5.17 -5.65 -23.10
C THR A 25 4.80 -7.07 -22.67
N ALA A 26 3.76 -7.20 -21.85
CA ALA A 26 3.11 -8.47 -21.59
C ALA A 26 2.43 -9.07 -22.84
N VAL A 27 1.98 -8.22 -23.77
CA VAL A 27 1.22 -8.64 -24.98
C VAL A 27 2.18 -9.15 -26.06
N GLU A 28 1.76 -10.16 -26.80
CA GLU A 28 2.49 -10.62 -27.99
C GLU A 28 2.39 -9.58 -29.12
N GLU A 29 3.48 -9.37 -29.85
CA GLU A 29 3.46 -8.57 -31.08
C GLU A 29 2.93 -9.47 -32.20
N VAL A 30 1.68 -9.26 -32.60
CA VAL A 30 1.15 -9.82 -33.84
C VAL A 30 1.57 -8.89 -34.97
N PRO A 31 2.44 -9.32 -35.89
CA PRO A 31 2.91 -8.45 -36.96
C PRO A 31 1.74 -8.13 -37.91
N GLU A 32 1.74 -6.92 -38.47
CA GLU A 32 0.78 -6.52 -39.51
C GLU A 32 0.98 -7.30 -40.81
N ASP A 33 2.17 -7.88 -41.01
CA ASP A 33 2.52 -8.76 -42.13
C ASP A 33 2.33 -10.23 -41.74
N LEU A 34 1.53 -10.97 -42.52
CA LEU A 34 1.18 -12.37 -42.28
C LEU A 34 2.40 -13.31 -42.38
N ASP A 35 3.46 -12.89 -43.07
CA ASP A 35 4.70 -13.67 -43.24
C ASP A 35 5.75 -13.39 -42.14
N ALA A 36 5.51 -12.43 -41.24
CA ALA A 36 6.42 -12.12 -40.15
C ALA A 36 6.14 -12.99 -38.91
N VAL A 37 7.22 -13.40 -38.23
CA VAL A 37 7.13 -14.22 -37.01
C VAL A 37 6.67 -13.36 -35.84
N ALA A 38 5.57 -13.74 -35.20
CA ALA A 38 5.08 -13.08 -33.99
C ALA A 38 6.13 -13.08 -32.87
N ARG A 39 6.36 -11.92 -32.24
CA ARG A 39 7.28 -11.82 -31.11
C ARG A 39 6.53 -12.14 -29.82
N LYS A 40 7.04 -13.12 -29.07
CA LYS A 40 6.49 -13.52 -27.78
C LYS A 40 6.63 -12.40 -26.75
N GLY A 41 5.49 -11.90 -26.27
CA GLY A 41 5.40 -10.98 -25.14
C GLY A 41 5.81 -11.63 -23.82
N ALA A 42 5.87 -10.83 -22.77
CA ALA A 42 6.34 -11.24 -21.44
C ALA A 42 5.24 -11.79 -20.51
N SER A 43 4.02 -12.05 -21.01
CA SER A 43 2.89 -12.49 -20.16
C SER A 43 3.15 -13.81 -19.43
N SER A 44 3.78 -14.79 -20.11
CA SER A 44 4.13 -16.08 -19.52
C SER A 44 5.17 -15.92 -18.40
N GLU A 45 6.20 -15.09 -18.62
CA GLU A 45 7.23 -14.78 -17.64
C GLU A 45 6.64 -14.04 -16.43
N ILE A 46 5.80 -13.02 -16.65
CA ILE A 46 5.10 -12.31 -15.58
C ILE A 46 4.25 -13.29 -14.75
N GLY A 47 3.45 -14.12 -15.42
CA GLY A 47 2.63 -15.13 -14.76
C GLY A 47 3.45 -16.12 -13.93
N SER A 48 4.58 -16.58 -14.47
CA SER A 48 5.52 -17.48 -13.77
C SER A 48 6.16 -16.81 -12.55
N ILE A 49 6.63 -15.56 -12.67
CA ILE A 49 7.20 -14.80 -11.56
C ILE A 49 6.17 -14.62 -10.44
N LEU A 50 4.96 -14.19 -10.79
CA LEU A 50 3.88 -13.98 -9.84
C LEU A 50 3.40 -15.29 -9.17
N LEU A 51 3.32 -16.39 -9.93
CA LEU A 51 3.03 -17.71 -9.39
C LEU A 51 4.11 -18.17 -8.40
N ASN A 52 5.38 -17.91 -8.71
CA ASN A 52 6.50 -18.25 -7.83
C ASN A 52 6.44 -17.45 -6.52
N VAL A 53 6.05 -16.17 -6.57
CA VAL A 53 5.78 -15.36 -5.36
C VAL A 53 4.74 -16.07 -4.50
N LEU A 54 3.58 -16.39 -5.09
CA LEU A 54 2.49 -17.03 -4.36
C LEU A 54 2.86 -18.43 -3.85
N ASN A 55 3.76 -19.15 -4.52
CA ASN A 55 4.20 -20.47 -4.09
C ASN A 55 5.31 -20.49 -3.02
N ALA A 56 5.94 -19.35 -2.72
CA ALA A 56 6.91 -19.23 -1.63
C ALA A 56 6.37 -19.76 -0.31
N THR A 57 7.23 -20.12 0.64
CA THR A 57 6.82 -20.47 2.01
C THR A 57 6.26 -19.25 2.72
N ASN A 58 7.02 -18.14 2.69
CA ASN A 58 6.63 -16.86 3.27
C ASN A 58 6.26 -15.87 2.15
N VAL A 59 5.04 -15.33 2.21
CA VAL A 59 4.60 -14.27 1.29
C VAL A 59 4.41 -12.97 2.04
N VAL A 60 5.16 -11.97 1.60
CA VAL A 60 5.15 -10.61 2.12
C VAL A 60 4.74 -9.70 0.98
N VAL A 61 3.73 -8.87 1.21
CA VAL A 61 3.29 -7.85 0.26
C VAL A 61 3.47 -6.49 0.91
N LEU A 62 4.09 -5.54 0.21
CA LEU A 62 4.20 -4.15 0.62
C LEU A 62 3.47 -3.27 -0.39
N THR A 63 2.53 -2.46 0.09
CA THR A 63 1.84 -1.47 -0.74
C THR A 63 1.99 -0.06 -0.20
N GLY A 64 1.95 0.92 -1.09
CA GLY A 64 1.93 2.34 -0.74
C GLY A 64 0.78 3.08 -1.42
N THR A 65 0.93 4.39 -1.56
CA THR A 65 -0.14 5.29 -2.05
C THR A 65 -0.65 4.90 -3.45
N GLY A 66 0.18 4.23 -4.27
CA GLY A 66 -0.25 3.69 -5.57
C GLY A 66 -1.39 2.68 -5.48
N SER A 67 -1.55 1.98 -4.34
CA SER A 67 -2.71 1.13 -4.09
C SER A 67 -3.95 1.94 -3.72
N SER A 68 -3.83 3.02 -2.95
CA SER A 68 -4.94 3.94 -2.67
C SER A 68 -5.55 4.47 -3.96
N PHE A 69 -4.73 4.88 -4.94
CA PHE A 69 -5.20 5.36 -6.25
C PHE A 69 -5.98 4.32 -7.08
N ALA A 70 -5.91 3.03 -6.74
CA ALA A 70 -6.75 2.02 -7.38
C ALA A 70 -8.19 2.01 -6.85
N ALA A 71 -8.45 2.66 -5.71
CA ALA A 71 -9.79 2.87 -5.21
C ALA A 71 -10.47 4.00 -5.97
N SER A 72 -11.76 3.84 -6.24
CA SER A 72 -12.53 4.88 -6.95
C SER A 72 -13.93 5.04 -6.37
N ASN A 73 -14.38 6.29 -6.34
CA ASN A 73 -15.69 6.69 -5.87
C ASN A 73 -16.50 7.34 -7.01
N ALA A 74 -17.83 7.41 -6.84
CA ALA A 74 -18.69 8.12 -7.78
C ALA A 74 -18.34 9.62 -7.86
N PRO A 75 -18.61 10.30 -8.98
CA PRO A 75 -18.36 11.73 -9.12
C PRO A 75 -18.96 12.55 -7.97
N GLY A 76 -18.20 13.51 -7.45
CA GLY A 76 -18.63 14.37 -6.33
C GLY A 76 -18.34 13.81 -4.94
N ARG A 77 -17.87 12.56 -4.83
CA ARG A 77 -17.36 11.99 -3.57
C ARG A 77 -15.83 12.16 -3.48
N PRO A 78 -15.26 12.18 -2.27
CA PRO A 78 -13.80 12.23 -2.09
C PRO A 78 -13.13 11.05 -2.80
N THR A 79 -11.99 11.28 -3.43
CA THR A 79 -11.16 10.26 -4.07
C THR A 79 -9.78 10.20 -3.39
N PRO A 80 -8.95 9.18 -3.64
CA PRO A 80 -7.59 9.13 -3.11
C PRO A 80 -6.83 10.45 -3.36
N ALA A 81 -6.05 10.90 -2.37
CA ALA A 81 -5.36 12.20 -2.42
C ALA A 81 -3.86 12.02 -2.67
N GLY A 82 -3.32 12.74 -3.65
CA GLY A 82 -1.89 12.97 -3.75
C GLY A 82 -1.42 14.09 -2.82
N MET A 83 -0.10 14.27 -2.68
CA MET A 83 0.47 15.35 -1.86
C MET A 83 0.06 16.75 -2.33
N GLY A 84 -0.20 16.93 -3.63
CA GLY A 84 -0.73 18.18 -4.17
C GLY A 84 -2.17 18.46 -3.71
N ASP A 85 -3.04 17.44 -3.73
CA ASP A 85 -4.42 17.57 -3.23
C ASP A 85 -4.45 17.86 -1.74
N VAL A 86 -3.53 17.25 -0.98
CA VAL A 86 -3.37 17.50 0.45
C VAL A 86 -2.92 18.95 0.70
N TRP A 87 -1.98 19.47 -0.08
CA TRP A 87 -1.58 20.87 0.00
C TRP A 87 -2.76 21.81 -0.22
N THR A 88 -3.55 21.58 -1.28
CA THR A 88 -4.76 22.37 -1.56
C THR A 88 -5.82 22.26 -0.47
N ALA A 89 -6.03 21.05 0.08
CA ALA A 89 -6.97 20.84 1.17
C ALA A 89 -6.58 21.64 2.43
N VAL A 90 -5.29 21.64 2.80
CA VAL A 90 -4.79 22.44 3.92
C VAL A 90 -4.94 23.93 3.65
N GLN A 91 -4.64 24.40 2.44
CA GLN A 91 -4.84 25.81 2.05
C GLN A 91 -6.30 26.25 2.23
N GLN A 92 -7.26 25.43 1.78
CA GLN A 92 -8.68 25.71 1.91
C GLN A 92 -9.14 25.67 3.38
N ALA A 93 -8.71 24.66 4.13
CA ALA A 93 -9.12 24.46 5.51
C ALA A 93 -8.58 25.54 6.45
N VAL A 94 -7.37 26.04 6.23
CA VAL A 94 -6.74 27.10 7.04
C VAL A 94 -7.18 28.50 6.60
N GLY A 95 -7.35 28.69 5.28
CA GLY A 95 -7.58 29.98 4.65
C GLY A 95 -6.29 30.56 4.05
N MET A 96 -6.38 31.08 2.82
CA MET A 96 -5.23 31.55 2.04
C MET A 96 -4.36 32.61 2.75
N PRO A 97 -4.92 33.62 3.45
CA PRO A 97 -4.12 34.64 4.13
C PRO A 97 -3.24 34.04 5.23
N GLU A 98 -3.81 33.18 6.07
CA GLU A 98 -3.10 32.50 7.16
C GLU A 98 -2.08 31.50 6.64
N PHE A 99 -2.43 30.74 5.60
CA PHE A 99 -1.51 29.80 4.97
C PHE A 99 -0.28 30.52 4.40
N ASN A 100 -0.50 31.60 3.65
CA ASN A 100 0.59 32.39 3.06
C ASN A 100 1.43 33.08 4.15
N ALA A 101 0.82 33.53 5.25
CA ALA A 101 1.55 34.09 6.38
C ALA A 101 2.51 33.06 6.99
N VAL A 102 2.07 31.82 7.21
CA VAL A 102 2.92 30.74 7.75
C VAL A 102 4.02 30.35 6.76
N VAL A 103 3.71 30.27 5.47
CA VAL A 103 4.74 30.02 4.43
C VAL A 103 5.77 31.16 4.39
N ALA A 104 5.34 32.41 4.53
CA ALA A 104 6.22 33.57 4.56
C ALA A 104 7.17 33.55 5.77
N THR A 105 6.71 33.10 6.95
CA THR A 105 7.57 32.93 8.15
C THR A 105 8.78 32.03 7.87
N PHE A 106 8.61 30.97 7.07
CA PHE A 106 9.68 30.02 6.76
C PHE A 106 10.42 30.28 5.44
N GLY A 107 9.86 31.13 4.59
CA GLY A 107 10.35 31.44 3.25
C GLY A 107 9.84 30.45 2.19
N GLU A 108 9.25 30.98 1.11
CA GLU A 108 8.66 30.21 0.01
C GLU A 108 9.64 29.24 -0.65
N ALA A 109 10.88 29.69 -0.87
CA ALA A 109 11.93 28.86 -1.48
C ALA A 109 12.29 27.63 -0.63
N ARG A 110 12.16 27.74 0.70
CA ARG A 110 12.44 26.64 1.63
C ARG A 110 11.30 25.61 1.66
N VAL A 111 10.06 26.10 1.62
CA VAL A 111 8.86 25.26 1.58
C VAL A 111 8.70 24.58 0.21
N ALA A 112 9.00 25.29 -0.87
CA ALA A 112 8.99 24.79 -2.24
C ALA A 112 7.69 24.05 -2.64
N GLY A 113 6.54 24.55 -2.16
CA GLY A 113 5.22 23.94 -2.43
C GLY A 113 5.05 22.52 -1.89
N ASN A 114 5.88 22.09 -0.94
CA ASN A 114 5.85 20.74 -0.39
C ASN A 114 5.25 20.75 1.02
N ILE A 115 4.08 20.11 1.18
CA ILE A 115 3.37 20.05 2.47
C ILE A 115 4.21 19.36 3.54
N GLU A 116 5.02 18.36 3.17
CA GLU A 116 5.88 17.65 4.12
C GLU A 116 6.93 18.57 4.73
N LYS A 117 7.55 19.41 3.88
CA LYS A 117 8.51 20.41 4.34
C LYS A 117 7.83 21.44 5.24
N LEU A 118 6.65 21.93 4.84
CA LEU A 118 5.91 22.92 5.62
C LEU A 118 5.57 22.39 7.03
N LEU A 119 4.98 21.20 7.12
CA LEU A 119 4.60 20.59 8.40
C LEU A 119 5.82 20.24 9.26
N THR A 120 6.94 19.85 8.65
CA THR A 120 8.20 19.64 9.35
C THR A 120 8.69 20.94 10.00
N LEU A 121 8.70 22.04 9.25
CA LEU A 121 9.14 23.34 9.75
C LEU A 121 8.22 23.86 10.86
N CYS A 122 6.91 23.66 10.72
CA CYS A 122 5.94 23.98 11.76
C CYS A 122 6.23 23.20 13.05
N LYS A 123 6.44 21.88 12.95
CA LYS A 123 6.74 21.03 14.11
C LYS A 123 8.05 21.43 14.78
N LEU A 124 9.12 21.63 14.01
CA LEU A 124 10.41 22.09 14.54
C LEU A 124 10.28 23.46 15.24
N TYR A 125 9.52 24.39 14.67
CA TYR A 125 9.25 25.69 15.30
C TYR A 125 8.55 25.51 16.65
N LEU A 126 7.51 24.67 16.70
CA LEU A 126 6.75 24.40 17.93
C LEU A 126 7.60 23.72 19.01
N GLU A 127 8.50 22.81 18.62
CA GLU A 127 9.44 22.13 19.53
C GLU A 127 10.52 23.07 20.06
N LEU A 128 11.04 23.98 19.25
CA LEU A 128 12.06 24.96 19.68
C LEU A 128 11.49 26.05 20.61
N HIS A 129 10.19 26.33 20.53
CA HIS A 129 9.51 27.36 21.31
C HIS A 129 8.58 26.76 22.39
N THR A 130 8.79 25.49 22.76
CA THR A 130 8.04 24.85 23.86
C THR A 130 8.13 25.69 25.14
N GLY A 131 6.98 26.01 25.75
CA GLY A 131 6.93 26.80 26.98
C GLY A 131 6.59 28.28 26.79
N ASN A 132 6.61 28.81 25.56
CA ASN A 132 6.19 30.19 25.25
C ASN A 132 4.66 30.30 25.08
N PHE A 133 3.90 29.78 26.04
CA PHE A 133 2.44 29.86 26.10
C PHE A 133 2.01 31.31 26.36
N GLY A 134 1.98 32.12 25.31
CA GLY A 134 1.73 33.57 25.39
C GLY A 134 2.21 34.33 24.14
N ASP A 135 3.12 33.75 23.36
CA ASP A 135 3.54 34.30 22.08
C ASP A 135 2.41 34.16 21.03
N PRO A 136 1.91 35.26 20.44
CA PRO A 136 0.93 35.20 19.36
C PRO A 136 1.37 34.35 18.17
N GLU A 137 2.67 34.31 17.86
CA GLU A 137 3.20 33.54 16.73
C GLU A 137 3.19 32.04 17.04
N TYR A 138 3.58 31.64 18.25
CA TYR A 138 3.47 30.26 18.70
C TYR A 138 2.03 29.75 18.62
N ASN A 139 1.07 30.51 19.14
CA ASN A 139 -0.34 30.14 19.13
C ASN A 139 -0.91 30.04 17.70
N ARG A 140 -0.48 30.93 16.80
CA ARG A 140 -0.82 30.86 15.37
C ARG A 140 -0.27 29.59 14.73
N MET A 141 1.00 29.28 14.97
CA MET A 141 1.66 28.09 14.42
C MET A 141 1.03 26.78 14.95
N ALA A 142 0.70 26.73 16.24
CA ALA A 142 0.04 25.58 16.85
C ALA A 142 -1.38 25.39 16.27
N THR A 143 -2.12 26.49 16.09
CA THR A 143 -3.45 26.46 15.47
C THR A 143 -3.38 26.03 14.01
N PHE A 144 -2.39 26.53 13.25
CA PHE A 144 -2.13 26.12 11.88
C PHE A 144 -1.87 24.62 11.79
N ALA A 145 -0.91 24.11 12.57
CA ALA A 145 -0.54 22.70 12.55
C ALA A 145 -1.75 21.79 12.85
N ARG A 146 -2.52 22.11 13.90
CA ARG A 146 -3.73 21.35 14.25
C ARG A 146 -4.78 21.36 13.13
N ARG A 147 -5.05 22.53 12.52
CA ARG A 147 -6.01 22.64 11.40
C ARG A 147 -5.52 21.91 10.15
N ALA A 148 -4.21 21.94 9.89
CA ALA A 148 -3.62 21.22 8.77
C ALA A 148 -3.70 19.69 8.96
N GLU A 149 -3.40 19.19 10.15
CA GLU A 149 -3.53 17.77 10.49
C GLU A 149 -4.98 17.29 10.38
N ASP A 150 -5.93 18.08 10.88
CA ASP A 150 -7.36 17.79 10.75
C ASP A 150 -7.82 17.80 9.29
N ALA A 151 -7.35 18.76 8.49
CA ALA A 151 -7.65 18.80 7.05
C ALA A 151 -7.08 17.60 6.29
N ILE A 152 -5.88 17.14 6.66
CA ILE A 152 -5.27 15.93 6.09
C ILE A 152 -6.12 14.72 6.40
N LEU A 153 -6.48 14.53 7.67
CA LEU A 153 -7.34 13.43 8.14
C LEU A 153 -8.64 13.34 7.32
N HIS A 154 -9.35 14.46 7.19
CA HIS A 154 -10.58 14.52 6.41
C HIS A 154 -10.35 14.29 4.91
N ARG A 155 -9.24 14.77 4.35
CA ARG A 155 -8.96 14.62 2.92
C ARG A 155 -8.64 13.19 2.53
N VAL A 156 -8.00 12.42 3.41
CA VAL A 156 -7.61 11.03 3.14
C VAL A 156 -8.64 10.00 3.64
N ASP A 157 -9.68 10.45 4.36
CA ASP A 157 -10.85 9.63 4.70
C ASP A 157 -11.85 9.61 3.55
N PHE A 158 -11.61 8.72 2.56
CA PHE A 158 -12.45 8.59 1.37
C PHE A 158 -13.12 7.22 1.23
N VAL A 159 -12.89 6.30 2.18
CA VAL A 159 -13.28 4.89 2.06
C VAL A 159 -14.56 4.61 2.83
N ASP A 160 -15.56 4.12 2.12
CA ASP A 160 -16.84 3.71 2.67
C ASP A 160 -17.39 2.45 1.98
N VAL A 161 -18.65 2.13 2.23
CA VAL A 161 -19.32 0.92 1.73
C VAL A 161 -19.51 0.89 0.21
N ASP A 162 -19.53 2.05 -0.46
CA ASP A 162 -19.76 2.18 -1.89
C ASP A 162 -18.46 2.35 -2.68
N THR A 163 -17.34 2.61 -2.00
CA THR A 163 -16.03 2.74 -2.65
C THR A 163 -15.68 1.49 -3.44
N ARG A 164 -15.32 1.63 -4.71
CA ARG A 164 -14.90 0.50 -5.55
C ARG A 164 -13.48 0.09 -5.16
N LEU A 165 -13.33 -1.18 -4.78
CA LEU A 165 -12.10 -1.75 -4.20
C LEU A 165 -11.70 -3.07 -4.88
N ASP A 166 -12.01 -3.22 -6.17
CA ASP A 166 -11.86 -4.49 -6.90
C ASP A 166 -10.41 -5.00 -6.87
N ALA A 167 -9.43 -4.10 -7.06
CA ALA A 167 -8.01 -4.45 -7.00
C ALA A 167 -7.58 -4.92 -5.59
N HIS A 168 -8.06 -4.26 -4.54
CA HIS A 168 -7.75 -4.62 -3.14
C HIS A 168 -8.36 -5.98 -2.78
N GLY A 169 -9.62 -6.20 -3.16
CA GLY A 169 -10.31 -7.48 -2.98
C GLY A 169 -9.63 -8.62 -3.74
N ALA A 170 -9.27 -8.40 -5.00
CA ALA A 170 -8.55 -9.36 -5.83
C ALA A 170 -7.19 -9.74 -5.21
N LEU A 171 -6.42 -8.74 -4.74
CA LEU A 171 -5.15 -8.98 -4.06
C LEU A 171 -5.34 -9.87 -2.83
N ILE A 172 -6.23 -9.48 -1.90
CA ILE A 172 -6.48 -10.20 -0.64
C ILE A 172 -6.87 -11.65 -0.92
N GLN A 173 -7.77 -11.88 -1.89
CA GLN A 173 -8.18 -13.23 -2.24
C GLN A 173 -7.01 -14.07 -2.76
N LYS A 174 -6.18 -13.52 -3.65
CA LYS A 174 -5.07 -14.26 -4.28
C LYS A 174 -3.92 -14.55 -3.32
N ILE A 175 -3.59 -13.62 -2.42
CA ILE A 175 -2.49 -13.82 -1.46
C ILE A 175 -2.93 -14.54 -0.19
N GLY A 176 -4.19 -14.38 0.20
CA GLY A 176 -4.71 -14.89 1.46
C GLY A 176 -5.22 -16.33 1.40
N ARG A 177 -5.57 -16.85 0.20
CA ARG A 177 -5.99 -18.25 -0.03
C ARG A 177 -4.80 -19.20 -0.16
N ARG A 178 -4.02 -19.30 0.92
CA ARG A 178 -2.87 -20.21 1.01
C ARG A 178 -3.25 -21.48 1.76
N GLY A 179 -2.54 -22.57 1.48
CA GLY A 179 -2.73 -23.83 2.20
C GLY A 179 -2.50 -23.64 3.71
N VAL A 180 -3.36 -24.23 4.54
CA VAL A 180 -3.37 -24.05 6.01
C VAL A 180 -2.07 -24.43 6.73
N ARG A 181 -1.18 -25.17 6.05
CA ARG A 181 0.15 -25.55 6.56
C ARG A 181 1.24 -24.51 6.29
N LYS A 182 0.99 -23.58 5.36
CA LYS A 182 1.91 -22.47 5.09
C LYS A 182 1.63 -21.34 6.09
N PRO A 183 2.65 -20.55 6.47
CA PRO A 183 2.43 -19.31 7.20
C PRO A 183 1.39 -18.41 6.51
N ARG A 184 0.61 -17.68 7.32
CA ARG A 184 -0.32 -16.66 6.83
C ARG A 184 0.45 -15.62 5.99
N ALA A 185 -0.15 -15.16 4.90
CA ALA A 185 0.41 -14.04 4.15
C ALA A 185 0.48 -12.79 5.05
N LYS A 186 1.51 -11.99 4.86
CA LYS A 186 1.71 -10.73 5.59
C LYS A 186 1.57 -9.57 4.61
N LEU A 187 0.55 -8.74 4.81
CA LEU A 187 0.34 -7.52 4.04
C LEU A 187 0.77 -6.32 4.87
N PHE A 188 1.77 -5.60 4.38
CA PHE A 188 2.26 -4.36 4.93
C PHE A 188 1.79 -3.21 4.04
N THR A 189 1.36 -2.11 4.64
CA THR A 189 1.03 -0.89 3.90
C THR A 189 1.53 0.35 4.63
N THR A 190 1.91 1.36 3.86
CA THR A 190 2.18 2.72 4.36
C THR A 190 0.95 3.62 4.34
N ASN A 191 -0.20 3.10 3.91
CA ASN A 191 -1.40 3.89 3.71
C ASN A 191 -2.19 4.06 5.01
N TYR A 192 -2.71 5.27 5.22
CA TYR A 192 -3.59 5.60 6.34
C TYR A 192 -5.03 5.13 6.10
N ASP A 193 -5.46 5.12 4.83
CA ASP A 193 -6.82 4.80 4.40
C ASP A 193 -7.25 3.37 4.74
N LEU A 194 -8.55 3.11 4.67
CA LEU A 194 -9.17 1.86 5.10
C LEU A 194 -9.50 0.91 3.94
N CYS A 195 -8.80 1.03 2.80
CA CYS A 195 -9.13 0.27 1.59
C CYS A 195 -9.02 -1.25 1.82
N PHE A 196 -7.98 -1.73 2.51
CA PHE A 196 -7.78 -3.16 2.72
C PHE A 196 -8.73 -3.72 3.78
N GLU A 197 -9.04 -2.95 4.82
CA GLU A 197 -9.99 -3.33 5.86
C GLU A 197 -11.39 -3.48 5.29
N GLU A 198 -11.84 -2.51 4.50
CA GLU A 198 -13.14 -2.56 3.85
C GLU A 198 -13.20 -3.68 2.80
N ALA A 199 -12.13 -3.88 2.01
CA ALA A 199 -12.03 -4.99 1.06
C ALA A 199 -12.04 -6.37 1.77
N ALA A 200 -11.36 -6.49 2.91
CA ALA A 200 -11.34 -7.70 3.74
C ALA A 200 -12.73 -7.98 4.34
N ARG A 201 -13.39 -6.94 4.88
CA ARG A 201 -14.77 -7.03 5.40
C ARG A 201 -15.72 -7.58 4.34
N ARG A 202 -15.68 -7.03 3.13
CA ARG A 202 -16.52 -7.46 1.99
C ARG A 202 -16.22 -8.89 1.55
N SER A 203 -14.94 -9.29 1.60
CA SER A 203 -14.47 -10.62 1.18
C SER A 203 -14.49 -11.67 2.30
N ARG A 204 -14.99 -11.32 3.51
CA ARG A 204 -15.01 -12.18 4.70
C ARG A 204 -13.62 -12.68 5.11
N PHE A 205 -12.62 -11.82 4.94
CA PHE A 205 -11.27 -12.05 5.44
C PHE A 205 -11.14 -11.56 6.88
N VAL A 206 -10.44 -12.32 7.71
CA VAL A 206 -10.01 -11.89 9.03
C VAL A 206 -8.60 -11.32 8.91
N LEU A 207 -8.43 -10.06 9.34
CA LEU A 207 -7.14 -9.40 9.44
C LEU A 207 -6.62 -9.54 10.86
N ILE A 208 -5.42 -10.09 11.01
CA ILE A 208 -4.68 -10.12 12.29
C ILE A 208 -3.74 -8.92 12.26
N ASP A 209 -4.10 -7.86 12.99
CA ASP A 209 -3.49 -6.53 12.88
C ASP A 209 -3.03 -5.94 14.22
N GLY A 210 -2.93 -6.80 15.25
CA GLY A 210 -2.49 -6.41 16.58
C GLY A 210 -3.63 -5.90 17.49
N PHE A 211 -4.86 -5.77 17.00
CA PHE A 211 -6.00 -5.38 17.83
C PHE A 211 -6.73 -6.58 18.41
N SER A 212 -7.26 -6.41 19.61
CA SER A 212 -8.05 -7.42 20.31
C SER A 212 -9.43 -7.61 19.67
N HIS A 213 -10.12 -8.69 20.05
CA HIS A 213 -11.47 -9.03 19.58
C HIS A 213 -12.57 -8.64 20.60
N HIS A 214 -12.30 -7.65 21.45
CA HIS A 214 -13.24 -7.14 22.45
C HIS A 214 -14.14 -6.03 21.86
N LEU A 215 -15.10 -5.55 22.65
CA LEU A 215 -16.01 -4.46 22.25
C LEU A 215 -15.21 -3.22 21.83
N ASP A 216 -14.34 -2.77 22.72
CA ASP A 216 -13.33 -1.77 22.42
C ASP A 216 -12.05 -2.49 22.00
N GLN A 217 -11.72 -2.39 20.72
CA GLN A 217 -10.54 -3.05 20.17
C GLN A 217 -9.30 -2.27 20.58
N THR A 218 -8.47 -2.90 21.41
CA THR A 218 -7.21 -2.32 21.93
C THR A 218 -6.02 -2.98 21.24
N TYR A 219 -5.04 -2.17 20.86
CA TYR A 219 -3.78 -2.64 20.30
C TYR A 219 -2.90 -3.29 21.38
N ASP A 220 -2.42 -4.49 21.09
CA ASP A 220 -1.36 -5.16 21.83
C ASP A 220 -0.55 -6.00 20.84
N ARG A 221 0.78 -5.84 20.85
CA ARG A 221 1.70 -6.58 19.98
C ARG A 221 1.51 -8.10 20.07
N THR A 222 1.13 -8.62 21.23
CA THR A 222 0.90 -10.06 21.45
C THR A 222 -0.23 -10.61 20.59
N ASN A 223 -1.21 -9.78 20.19
CA ASN A 223 -2.31 -10.20 19.34
C ASN A 223 -1.86 -10.64 17.94
N PHE A 224 -0.69 -10.21 17.46
CA PHE A 224 -0.10 -10.71 16.20
C PHE A 224 0.28 -12.20 16.25
N GLY A 225 0.51 -12.73 17.46
CA GLY A 225 0.79 -14.15 17.69
C GLY A 225 -0.45 -15.02 17.74
N LEU A 226 -1.65 -14.43 17.74
CA LEU A 226 -2.91 -15.17 17.72
C LEU A 226 -3.25 -15.61 16.29
N ASP A 227 -4.02 -16.68 16.15
CA ASP A 227 -4.63 -17.11 14.89
C ASP A 227 -6.05 -17.61 15.17
N VAL A 228 -6.88 -17.66 14.14
CA VAL A 228 -8.27 -18.10 14.22
C VAL A 228 -8.40 -19.54 13.78
N VAL A 229 -9.01 -20.35 14.64
CA VAL A 229 -9.24 -21.76 14.42
C VAL A 229 -10.69 -22.12 14.66
N ARG A 230 -11.16 -23.16 13.97
CA ARG A 230 -12.43 -23.82 14.24
C ARG A 230 -12.19 -24.99 15.17
N ARG A 231 -13.04 -25.10 16.20
CA ARG A 231 -13.08 -26.26 17.11
C ARG A 231 -14.40 -26.96 16.90
N ASP A 232 -14.34 -28.19 16.38
CA ASP A 232 -15.52 -29.05 16.24
C ASP A 232 -15.56 -30.04 17.41
N MET A 233 -16.75 -30.23 17.97
CA MET A 233 -16.96 -31.20 19.05
C MET A 233 -16.63 -32.60 18.55
N GLY A 234 -15.61 -33.24 19.12
CA GLY A 234 -15.15 -34.58 18.74
C GLY A 234 -13.82 -34.65 17.99
N ARG A 235 -13.16 -33.51 17.70
CA ARG A 235 -11.76 -33.47 17.25
C ARG A 235 -10.85 -32.91 18.34
N ASP A 236 -9.72 -33.57 18.56
CA ASP A 236 -8.71 -33.12 19.53
C ASP A 236 -7.90 -31.92 19.02
N SER A 237 -7.66 -31.84 17.70
CA SER A 237 -6.90 -30.75 17.08
C SER A 237 -7.82 -29.70 16.44
N PRO A 238 -7.61 -28.40 16.71
CA PRO A 238 -8.34 -27.34 16.04
C PRO A 238 -7.94 -27.22 14.56
N ASP A 239 -8.89 -26.85 13.71
CA ASP A 239 -8.66 -26.64 12.28
C ASP A 239 -8.49 -25.14 11.98
N TYR A 240 -7.33 -24.74 11.46
CA TYR A 240 -7.11 -23.35 11.04
C TYR A 240 -8.10 -22.94 9.97
N ILE A 241 -8.80 -21.82 10.17
CA ILE A 241 -9.74 -21.33 9.16
C ILE A 241 -8.98 -20.71 7.99
N GLN A 242 -9.58 -20.78 6.80
CA GLN A 242 -9.11 -20.06 5.61
C GLN A 242 -9.50 -18.58 5.69
N ASN A 243 -9.04 -17.79 4.72
CA ASN A 243 -9.32 -16.35 4.60
C ASN A 243 -8.84 -15.55 5.82
N VAL A 244 -7.65 -15.88 6.33
CA VAL A 244 -6.99 -15.15 7.41
C VAL A 244 -5.61 -14.71 6.94
N MET A 245 -5.26 -13.47 7.22
CA MET A 245 -3.95 -12.92 6.89
C MET A 245 -3.48 -11.95 7.97
N GLN A 246 -2.16 -11.75 8.05
CA GLN A 246 -1.61 -10.72 8.91
C GLN A 246 -1.58 -9.39 8.16
N PHE A 247 -1.94 -8.32 8.84
CA PHE A 247 -2.05 -6.99 8.25
C PHE A 247 -1.34 -5.96 9.14
N TYR A 248 -0.47 -5.16 8.53
CA TYR A 248 0.42 -4.24 9.23
C TYR A 248 0.38 -2.87 8.58
N LYS A 249 0.02 -1.84 9.35
CA LYS A 249 0.05 -0.44 8.91
C LYS A 249 1.27 0.27 9.47
N LEU A 250 2.29 0.45 8.63
CA LEU A 250 3.60 0.98 9.02
C LEU A 250 3.57 2.44 9.47
N HIS A 251 2.59 3.21 8.97
CA HIS A 251 2.42 4.63 9.29
C HIS A 251 1.15 4.93 10.09
N GLY A 252 0.51 3.90 10.65
CA GLY A 252 -0.74 4.04 11.39
C GLY A 252 -1.98 4.08 10.51
N SER A 253 -3.11 4.46 11.10
CA SER A 253 -4.42 4.37 10.46
C SER A 253 -5.32 5.52 10.89
N LEU A 254 -6.31 5.85 10.05
CA LEU A 254 -7.31 6.89 10.34
C LEU A 254 -8.22 6.55 11.52
N ASP A 255 -8.40 5.26 11.79
CA ASP A 255 -9.24 4.74 12.86
C ASP A 255 -8.45 4.38 14.12
N TRP A 256 -7.18 4.80 14.26
CA TRP A 256 -6.41 4.56 15.48
C TRP A 256 -6.37 5.82 16.35
N ARG A 257 -6.72 5.69 17.63
CA ARG A 257 -6.74 6.78 18.60
C ARG A 257 -6.04 6.39 19.89
N ARG A 258 -5.25 7.28 20.46
CA ARG A 258 -4.66 7.10 21.78
C ARG A 258 -5.55 7.75 22.84
N VAL A 259 -6.06 6.92 23.76
CA VAL A 259 -6.94 7.32 24.87
C VAL A 259 -6.40 6.69 26.14
N GLY A 260 -6.11 7.49 27.18
CA GLY A 260 -5.64 6.95 28.47
C GLY A 260 -4.31 6.18 28.41
N GLY A 261 -3.50 6.36 27.36
CA GLY A 261 -2.26 5.62 27.12
C GLY A 261 -2.43 4.38 26.23
N GLU A 262 -3.65 3.86 26.11
CA GLU A 262 -4.01 2.76 25.23
C GLU A 262 -4.25 3.25 23.80
N ILE A 263 -4.06 2.37 22.82
CA ILE A 263 -4.39 2.64 21.42
C ILE A 263 -5.64 1.84 21.09
N LEU A 264 -6.71 2.56 20.78
CA LEU A 264 -8.01 2.00 20.43
C LEU A 264 -8.24 2.13 18.93
N ARG A 265 -8.92 1.13 18.36
CA ARG A 265 -9.50 1.28 17.03
C ARG A 265 -10.88 1.89 17.16
N THR A 266 -11.02 3.14 16.73
CA THR A 266 -12.28 3.86 16.76
C THR A 266 -12.33 4.97 15.71
N ARG A 267 -13.52 5.20 15.16
CA ARG A 267 -13.82 6.37 14.33
C ARG A 267 -14.34 7.55 15.15
N ALA A 268 -14.47 7.39 16.47
CA ALA A 268 -14.79 8.50 17.35
C ALA A 268 -13.67 9.54 17.34
N SER A 269 -14.04 10.80 17.58
CA SER A 269 -13.10 11.92 17.68
C SER A 269 -12.39 11.99 19.04
N GLU A 270 -12.59 11.00 19.92
CA GLU A 270 -11.97 10.95 21.24
C GLU A 270 -10.52 10.47 21.14
N GLY A 271 -9.63 11.13 21.88
CA GLY A 271 -8.20 10.81 21.90
C GLY A 271 -7.41 11.43 20.75
N THR A 272 -6.09 11.20 20.78
CA THR A 272 -5.19 11.73 19.76
C THR A 272 -5.03 10.74 18.59
N PRO A 273 -5.09 11.18 17.32
CA PRO A 273 -4.88 10.30 16.17
C PRO A 273 -3.50 9.63 16.23
N VAL A 274 -3.46 8.32 15.94
CA VAL A 274 -2.22 7.52 15.88
C VAL A 274 -1.92 7.23 14.42
N LEU A 275 -1.36 8.23 13.74
CA LEU A 275 -0.78 8.10 12.40
C LEU A 275 0.46 8.99 12.25
N ILE A 276 1.35 8.59 11.35
CA ILE A 276 2.57 9.31 11.02
C ILE A 276 2.27 10.28 9.88
N TYR A 277 2.19 11.58 10.17
CA TYR A 277 1.83 12.57 9.14
C TYR A 277 2.95 12.79 8.11
N PRO A 278 2.61 13.20 6.87
CA PRO A 278 3.54 13.62 5.83
C PRO A 278 4.53 14.70 6.31
N ARG A 279 5.70 14.31 6.85
CA ARG A 279 6.79 15.14 7.41
C ARG A 279 8.14 14.45 7.17
N SER A 280 9.26 15.15 7.33
CA SER A 280 10.59 14.49 7.34
C SER A 280 10.96 13.96 8.73
N SER A 281 10.34 14.46 9.80
CA SER A 281 10.49 13.95 11.17
C SER A 281 9.77 12.63 11.44
N LYS A 282 9.03 12.10 10.46
CA LYS A 282 8.40 10.76 10.52
C LYS A 282 9.34 9.66 11.00
N TYR A 283 10.64 9.80 10.69
CA TYR A 283 11.67 8.86 11.13
C TYR A 283 11.66 8.68 12.64
N GLN A 284 11.60 9.77 13.42
CA GLN A 284 11.58 9.70 14.88
C GLN A 284 10.28 9.09 15.40
N GLU A 285 9.13 9.50 14.83
CA GLU A 285 7.81 8.98 15.19
C GLU A 285 7.70 7.46 14.93
N SER A 286 8.44 6.93 13.95
CA SER A 286 8.45 5.49 13.64
C SER A 286 9.08 4.59 14.72
N PHE A 287 9.77 5.17 15.72
CA PHE A 287 10.35 4.44 16.85
C PHE A 287 9.40 4.28 18.05
N ASP A 288 8.21 4.89 18.01
CA ASP A 288 7.20 4.71 19.04
C ASP A 288 6.28 3.52 18.73
N ALA A 289 5.69 2.92 19.77
CA ALA A 289 4.60 1.96 19.61
C ALA A 289 3.34 2.67 19.12
N PRO A 290 2.65 2.16 18.06
CA PRO A 290 2.72 0.79 17.53
C PRO A 290 3.66 0.61 16.32
N TYR A 291 4.22 1.69 15.79
CA TYR A 291 4.96 1.69 14.52
C TYR A 291 6.24 0.85 14.57
N LEU A 292 6.98 0.94 15.67
CA LEU A 292 8.19 0.15 15.87
C LEU A 292 7.91 -1.35 15.83
N ASP A 293 6.77 -1.79 16.38
CA ASP A 293 6.36 -3.19 16.36
C ASP A 293 6.09 -3.67 14.93
N MET A 294 5.36 -2.85 14.16
CA MET A 294 5.01 -3.13 12.75
C MET A 294 6.27 -3.19 11.88
N LEU A 295 7.18 -2.22 12.05
CA LEU A 295 8.45 -2.18 11.32
C LEU A 295 9.37 -3.35 11.72
N SER A 296 9.40 -3.70 13.00
CA SER A 296 10.14 -4.87 13.48
C SER A 296 9.59 -6.17 12.87
N ALA A 297 8.25 -6.30 12.78
CA ALA A 297 7.60 -7.44 12.13
C ALA A 297 7.92 -7.50 10.63
N PHE A 298 7.97 -6.34 9.95
CA PHE A 298 8.39 -6.25 8.56
C PHE A 298 9.83 -6.74 8.36
N GLN A 299 10.78 -6.19 9.13
CA GLN A 299 12.19 -6.59 9.06
C GLN A 299 12.39 -8.06 9.39
N ALA A 300 11.67 -8.59 10.37
CA ALA A 300 11.70 -10.02 10.70
C ALA A 300 11.20 -10.86 9.52
N ALA A 301 10.07 -10.48 8.91
CA ALA A 301 9.50 -11.20 7.77
C ALA A 301 10.45 -11.24 6.57
N LEU A 302 11.22 -10.18 6.31
CA LEU A 302 12.19 -10.13 5.20
C LEU A 302 13.42 -11.05 5.42
N ARG A 303 13.74 -11.36 6.68
CA ARG A 303 14.87 -12.24 7.04
C ARG A 303 14.50 -13.72 7.04
N GLU A 304 13.21 -14.06 7.00
CA GLU A 304 12.78 -15.45 6.94
C GLU A 304 13.29 -16.12 5.65
N PRO A 305 13.65 -17.43 5.70
CA PRO A 305 14.04 -18.17 4.52
C PRO A 305 12.85 -18.38 3.58
N ASP A 306 13.15 -18.57 2.29
CA ASP A 306 12.14 -18.80 1.24
C ASP A 306 10.99 -17.77 1.28
N THR A 307 11.38 -16.51 1.35
CA THR A 307 10.48 -15.35 1.37
C THR A 307 10.36 -14.73 -0.01
N ALA A 308 9.14 -14.47 -0.43
CA ALA A 308 8.85 -13.63 -1.58
C ALA A 308 8.22 -12.31 -1.13
N LEU A 309 8.87 -11.20 -1.48
CA LEU A 309 8.40 -9.83 -1.30
C LEU A 309 7.82 -9.31 -2.61
N LEU A 310 6.52 -9.00 -2.62
CA LEU A 310 5.87 -8.26 -3.69
C LEU A 310 5.66 -6.80 -3.25
N VAL A 311 6.32 -5.86 -3.92
CA VAL A 311 6.14 -4.43 -3.71
C VAL A 311 5.30 -3.86 -4.84
N SER A 312 4.18 -3.22 -4.53
CA SER A 312 3.33 -2.59 -5.55
C SER A 312 2.76 -1.25 -5.11
N GLY A 313 2.92 -0.22 -5.95
CA GLY A 313 2.43 1.13 -5.68
C GLY A 313 3.16 1.82 -4.53
N PHE A 314 4.42 1.47 -4.29
CA PHE A 314 5.29 2.07 -3.28
C PHE A 314 6.52 2.66 -3.95
N GLY A 315 6.65 4.00 -3.91
CA GLY A 315 7.68 4.73 -4.63
C GLY A 315 9.08 4.73 -4.00
N PHE A 316 9.31 3.98 -2.91
CA PHE A 316 10.59 3.92 -2.19
C PHE A 316 11.12 5.27 -1.68
N ASN A 317 10.22 6.22 -1.39
CA ASN A 317 10.60 7.54 -0.85
C ASN A 317 10.82 7.50 0.67
N ASP A 318 10.33 6.48 1.36
CA ASP A 318 10.51 6.26 2.79
C ASP A 318 11.80 5.47 3.06
N ASP A 319 12.85 6.16 3.49
CA ASP A 319 14.17 5.57 3.75
C ASP A 319 14.14 4.47 4.83
N HIS A 320 13.34 4.64 5.89
CA HIS A 320 13.23 3.68 7.00
C HIS A 320 12.56 2.36 6.61
N ILE A 321 11.85 2.32 5.47
CA ILE A 321 11.22 1.12 4.92
C ILE A 321 12.05 0.56 3.78
N SER A 322 12.57 1.43 2.92
CA SER A 322 13.33 1.07 1.72
C SER A 322 14.72 0.51 2.06
N SER A 323 15.39 1.06 3.08
CA SER A 323 16.73 0.60 3.47
C SER A 323 16.72 -0.83 4.03
N PRO A 324 15.77 -1.23 4.91
CA PRO A 324 15.63 -2.62 5.29
C PRO A 324 15.40 -3.60 4.13
N ILE A 325 14.66 -3.21 3.09
CA ILE A 325 14.44 -4.08 1.92
C ILE A 325 15.77 -4.33 1.20
N MET A 326 16.55 -3.28 0.93
CA MET A 326 17.87 -3.44 0.31
C MET A 326 18.80 -4.29 1.16
N SER A 327 18.87 -4.03 2.47
CA SER A 327 19.69 -4.82 3.39
C SER A 327 19.27 -6.28 3.44
N ALA A 328 17.97 -6.57 3.33
CA ALA A 328 17.47 -7.94 3.25
C ALA A 328 17.84 -8.62 1.93
N VAL A 329 17.85 -7.90 0.80
CA VAL A 329 18.29 -8.45 -0.51
C VAL A 329 19.78 -8.81 -0.48
N GLU A 330 20.59 -7.99 0.19
CA GLU A 330 22.03 -8.20 0.35
C GLU A 330 22.36 -9.36 1.29
N SER A 331 21.57 -9.58 2.35
CA SER A 331 21.86 -10.59 3.38
C SER A 331 21.12 -11.92 3.21
N ASN A 332 19.89 -11.91 2.68
CA ASN A 332 19.05 -13.10 2.52
C ASN A 332 19.14 -13.63 1.08
N MET A 333 19.97 -14.65 0.86
CA MET A 333 20.16 -15.27 -0.46
C MET A 333 18.89 -15.93 -1.02
N SER A 334 17.92 -16.26 -0.17
CA SER A 334 16.64 -16.89 -0.57
C SER A 334 15.49 -15.89 -0.79
N LEU A 335 15.71 -14.61 -0.49
CA LEU A 335 14.71 -13.57 -0.69
C LEU A 335 14.51 -13.29 -2.17
N ARG A 336 13.27 -13.42 -2.62
CA ARG A 336 12.82 -13.04 -3.97
C ARG A 336 12.07 -11.72 -3.87
N VAL A 337 12.40 -10.77 -4.72
CA VAL A 337 11.80 -9.43 -4.70
C VAL A 337 11.19 -9.12 -6.06
N VAL A 338 9.90 -8.80 -6.07
CA VAL A 338 9.19 -8.31 -7.24
C VAL A 338 8.77 -6.87 -6.96
N VAL A 339 9.27 -5.93 -7.75
CA VAL A 339 8.90 -4.51 -7.65
C VAL A 339 8.05 -4.14 -8.85
N CYS A 340 6.81 -3.71 -8.61
CA CYS A 340 5.94 -3.18 -9.63
C CYS A 340 5.49 -1.76 -9.32
N ASP A 341 6.00 -0.80 -10.09
CA ASP A 341 5.69 0.62 -9.90
C ASP A 341 5.74 1.38 -11.24
N PRO A 342 4.88 2.37 -11.48
CA PRO A 342 4.93 3.19 -12.69
C PRO A 342 6.19 4.06 -12.80
N ALA A 343 6.96 4.26 -11.72
CA ALA A 343 8.11 5.15 -11.70
C ALA A 343 9.27 4.79 -12.65
N PHE A 344 9.29 3.59 -13.23
CA PHE A 344 10.40 3.14 -14.08
C PHE A 344 10.37 3.70 -15.51
N ILE A 345 9.20 3.97 -16.07
CA ILE A 345 9.00 4.41 -17.46
C ILE A 345 8.02 5.58 -17.43
N SER A 346 8.29 6.65 -18.18
CA SER A 346 7.40 7.80 -18.27
C SER A 346 6.12 7.48 -19.04
N SER A 347 5.04 8.20 -18.75
CA SER A 347 3.74 8.08 -19.42
C SER A 347 3.86 8.16 -20.94
N ASP A 348 4.58 9.17 -21.41
CA ASP A 348 4.67 9.50 -22.84
C ASP A 348 5.29 8.36 -23.65
N ARG A 349 6.24 7.63 -23.05
CA ARG A 349 6.90 6.48 -23.67
C ARG A 349 6.03 5.24 -23.67
N LEU A 350 5.14 5.11 -22.69
CA LEU A 350 4.23 3.97 -22.60
C LEU A 350 3.04 4.13 -23.54
N ASP A 351 2.55 5.36 -23.70
CA ASP A 351 1.49 5.72 -24.63
C ASP A 351 1.93 5.60 -26.10
N ALA A 352 3.24 5.71 -26.38
CA ALA A 352 3.81 5.40 -27.68
C ALA A 352 3.63 3.93 -28.10
N GLY A 353 3.27 3.03 -27.17
CA GLY A 353 2.91 1.65 -27.48
C GLY A 353 4.06 0.76 -27.94
N GLU A 354 5.31 1.23 -27.85
CA GLU A 354 6.51 0.51 -28.28
C GLU A 354 6.56 -0.90 -27.69
N TYR A 355 6.95 -1.91 -28.47
CA TYR A 355 7.02 -3.30 -28.01
C TYR A 355 8.12 -3.53 -26.96
N GLU A 356 9.31 -2.99 -27.22
CA GLU A 356 10.46 -2.98 -26.33
C GLU A 356 10.94 -1.54 -26.14
N ILE A 357 11.15 -1.13 -24.89
CA ILE A 357 11.65 0.20 -24.54
C ILE A 357 13.06 0.06 -23.98
N GLU A 358 14.03 0.61 -24.70
CA GLU A 358 15.45 0.64 -24.34
C GLU A 358 15.94 2.07 -24.04
N GLY A 359 17.15 2.17 -23.49
CA GLY A 359 17.84 3.47 -23.33
C GLY A 359 17.24 4.39 -22.26
N LEU A 360 16.40 3.88 -21.37
CA LEU A 360 15.85 4.68 -20.27
C LEU A 360 16.93 5.04 -19.26
N GLN A 361 16.92 6.30 -18.84
CA GLN A 361 17.75 6.75 -17.72
C GLN A 361 17.35 6.00 -16.44
N PRO A 362 18.32 5.69 -15.56
CA PRO A 362 18.00 5.08 -14.29
C PRO A 362 17.04 5.98 -13.49
N PRO A 363 16.12 5.39 -12.72
CA PRO A 363 15.18 6.16 -11.92
C PRO A 363 15.93 7.05 -10.92
N ALA A 364 15.41 8.26 -10.68
CA ALA A 364 16.05 9.23 -9.77
C ALA A 364 16.16 8.72 -8.32
N ASN A 365 15.26 7.82 -7.91
CA ASN A 365 15.28 7.22 -6.59
C ASN A 365 16.43 6.20 -6.47
N ARG A 366 17.29 6.36 -5.45
CA ARG A 366 18.48 5.53 -5.22
C ARG A 366 18.17 4.04 -5.03
N PHE A 367 17.01 3.69 -4.45
CA PHE A 367 16.62 2.30 -4.19
C PHE A 367 16.16 1.63 -5.47
N LEU A 368 15.30 2.30 -6.24
CA LEU A 368 14.89 1.82 -7.56
C LEU A 368 16.10 1.64 -8.49
N ALA A 369 17.05 2.58 -8.47
CA ALA A 369 18.31 2.45 -9.20
C ALA A 369 19.19 1.30 -8.66
N GLY A 370 19.14 1.04 -7.36
CA GLY A 370 19.76 -0.12 -6.72
C GLY A 370 19.21 -1.44 -7.24
N PHE A 371 17.88 -1.63 -7.22
CA PHE A 371 17.26 -2.83 -7.75
C PHE A 371 17.51 -3.02 -9.25
N LYS A 372 17.50 -1.92 -10.03
CA LYS A 372 17.85 -1.97 -11.46
C LYS A 372 19.27 -2.48 -11.65
N ARG A 373 20.25 -1.97 -10.88
CA ARG A 373 21.65 -2.46 -10.95
C ARG A 373 21.77 -3.94 -10.61
N LEU A 374 21.02 -4.43 -9.61
CA LEU A 374 20.99 -5.85 -9.26
C LEU A 374 20.42 -6.69 -10.41
N ALA A 375 19.29 -6.28 -10.99
CA ALA A 375 18.72 -6.94 -12.15
C ALA A 375 19.68 -6.91 -13.36
N ASP A 376 20.39 -5.80 -13.58
CA ASP A 376 21.40 -5.65 -14.65
C ASP A 376 22.62 -6.56 -14.45
N SER A 377 23.02 -6.80 -13.20
CA SER A 377 24.06 -7.78 -12.88
C SER A 377 23.64 -9.23 -13.08
N GLY A 378 22.35 -9.48 -13.37
CA GLY A 378 21.79 -10.81 -13.61
C GLY A 378 21.34 -11.53 -12.34
N ASP A 379 21.01 -10.79 -11.26
CA ASP A 379 20.42 -11.40 -10.07
C ASP A 379 19.00 -11.90 -10.37
N ALA A 380 18.85 -13.22 -10.52
CA ALA A 380 17.59 -13.87 -10.87
C ALA A 380 16.50 -13.76 -9.79
N ARG A 381 16.82 -13.24 -8.60
CA ARG A 381 15.86 -13.07 -7.50
C ARG A 381 15.10 -11.75 -7.56
N VAL A 382 15.63 -10.77 -8.31
CA VAL A 382 15.07 -9.42 -8.41
C VAL A 382 14.34 -9.28 -9.75
N HIS A 383 13.03 -9.10 -9.69
CA HIS A 383 12.19 -8.88 -10.86
C HIS A 383 11.57 -7.47 -10.81
N LEU A 384 11.69 -6.75 -11.91
CA LEU A 384 11.15 -5.39 -12.04
C LEU A 384 10.05 -5.36 -13.08
N MET A 385 8.93 -4.74 -12.70
CA MET A 385 7.76 -4.57 -13.54
C MET A 385 7.36 -3.09 -13.52
N ASN A 386 6.96 -2.55 -14.66
CA ASN A 386 6.26 -1.27 -14.71
C ASN A 386 4.78 -1.56 -14.91
N GLY A 387 3.96 -1.11 -13.97
CA GLY A 387 2.50 -1.26 -13.99
C GLY A 387 1.88 -0.63 -12.75
N ARG A 388 0.55 -0.49 -12.76
CA ARG A 388 -0.21 0.01 -11.59
C ARG A 388 -0.53 -1.13 -10.65
N PHE A 389 -0.89 -0.79 -9.42
CA PHE A 389 -1.38 -1.75 -8.44
C PHE A 389 -2.55 -2.60 -8.96
N GLN A 390 -3.54 -1.98 -9.62
CA GLN A 390 -4.66 -2.71 -10.20
C GLN A 390 -4.27 -3.68 -11.31
N ASP A 391 -3.25 -3.36 -12.11
CA ASP A 391 -2.79 -4.25 -13.19
C ASP A 391 -2.13 -5.50 -12.59
N VAL A 392 -1.31 -5.34 -11.55
CA VAL A 392 -0.71 -6.47 -10.80
C VAL A 392 -1.76 -7.31 -10.09
N ALA A 393 -2.75 -6.67 -9.46
CA ALA A 393 -3.84 -7.36 -8.79
C ALA A 393 -4.62 -8.27 -9.77
N VAL A 394 -4.82 -7.81 -11.01
CA VAL A 394 -5.41 -8.63 -12.09
C VAL A 394 -4.44 -9.73 -12.54
N ALA A 395 -3.15 -9.42 -12.71
CA ALA A 395 -2.14 -10.33 -13.23
C ALA A 395 -1.77 -11.50 -12.30
N LEU A 396 -1.96 -11.35 -10.98
CA LEU A 396 -1.72 -12.44 -10.03
C LEU A 396 -2.59 -13.66 -10.36
N PRO A 397 -2.05 -14.89 -10.36
CA PRO A 397 -2.84 -16.10 -10.60
C PRO A 397 -3.63 -16.52 -9.36
N ASP A 398 -4.70 -17.28 -9.56
CA ASP A 398 -5.44 -17.92 -8.46
C ASP A 398 -4.77 -19.23 -8.05
N LEU A 399 -4.30 -19.33 -6.80
CA LEU A 399 -3.67 -20.55 -6.28
C LEU A 399 -4.67 -21.68 -5.98
N VAL A 400 -5.88 -21.30 -5.56
CA VAL A 400 -6.93 -22.20 -5.10
C VAL A 400 -8.26 -21.69 -5.65
N GLY A 401 -9.04 -22.56 -6.28
CA GLY A 401 -10.39 -22.22 -6.74
C GLY A 401 -11.31 -21.84 -5.57
N GLU A 402 -12.41 -21.15 -5.85
CA GLU A 402 -13.39 -20.75 -4.83
C GLU A 402 -13.84 -21.94 -3.97
N THR A 403 -13.90 -21.74 -2.66
CA THR A 403 -14.36 -22.78 -1.74
C THR A 403 -15.86 -23.06 -1.95
N ASP A 404 -16.32 -24.27 -1.65
CA ASP A 404 -17.76 -24.61 -1.73
C ASP A 404 -18.65 -23.67 -0.91
N ARG A 405 -18.14 -23.20 0.24
CA ARG A 405 -18.84 -22.25 1.10
C ARG A 405 -18.99 -20.89 0.43
N GLU A 406 -17.96 -20.40 -0.24
CA GLU A 406 -18.01 -19.12 -0.97
C GLU A 406 -18.93 -19.22 -2.18
N ARG A 407 -18.83 -20.30 -2.98
CA ARG A 407 -19.78 -20.55 -4.07
C ARG A 407 -21.22 -20.64 -3.60
N HIS A 408 -21.44 -21.21 -2.41
CA HIS A 408 -22.77 -21.25 -1.80
C HIS A 408 -23.21 -19.85 -1.34
N VAL A 409 -22.34 -19.09 -0.68
CA VAL A 409 -22.66 -17.72 -0.22
C VAL A 409 -22.91 -16.77 -1.39
N GLN A 410 -22.09 -16.81 -2.45
CA GLN A 410 -22.33 -16.05 -3.68
C GLN A 410 -23.65 -16.46 -4.32
N ARG A 411 -23.93 -17.77 -4.47
CA ARG A 411 -25.24 -18.24 -4.96
C ARG A 411 -26.40 -17.71 -4.12
N MET A 412 -26.29 -17.77 -2.79
CA MET A 412 -27.32 -17.26 -1.89
C MET A 412 -27.46 -15.73 -1.97
N ARG A 413 -26.37 -15.00 -2.22
CA ARG A 413 -26.39 -13.54 -2.42
C ARG A 413 -27.05 -13.17 -3.75
N SER A 414 -26.64 -13.80 -4.85
CA SER A 414 -27.27 -13.61 -6.17
C SER A 414 -28.77 -13.92 -6.15
N LEU A 415 -29.19 -14.93 -5.39
CA LEU A 415 -30.61 -15.23 -5.19
C LEU A 415 -31.36 -14.15 -4.38
N ARG A 416 -30.72 -13.54 -3.38
CA ARG A 416 -31.32 -12.44 -2.60
C ARG A 416 -31.38 -11.15 -3.41
N ASP A 417 -30.31 -10.79 -4.10
CA ASP A 417 -30.25 -9.61 -4.95
C ASP A 417 -31.25 -9.73 -6.12
N ALA A 418 -31.45 -10.94 -6.66
CA ALA A 418 -32.50 -11.21 -7.66
C ALA A 418 -33.92 -11.13 -7.09
N ALA A 419 -34.12 -11.42 -5.80
CA ALA A 419 -35.42 -11.30 -5.15
C ALA A 419 -35.77 -9.83 -4.82
N GLU A 420 -34.77 -9.01 -4.49
CA GLU A 420 -34.94 -7.58 -4.21
C GLU A 420 -35.16 -6.75 -5.49
N GLY A 421 -34.64 -7.19 -6.65
CA GLY A 421 -34.86 -6.54 -7.94
C GLY A 421 -36.21 -6.82 -8.62
N VAL A 422 -37.07 -7.65 -8.01
CA VAL A 422 -38.41 -8.03 -8.53
C VAL A 422 -39.54 -7.43 -7.69
N ALA A 423 -39.22 -6.69 -6.62
CA ALA A 423 -40.18 -6.08 -5.70
C ALA A 423 -40.56 -4.64 -6.10
#